data_AF-L7FDX5-F1
#
_entry.id   AF-L7FDX5-F1
#
_cell.length_a   1.000
_cell.length_b   1.000
_cell.length_c   1.000
_cell.angle_alpha   90.00
_cell.angle_beta   90.00
_cell.angle_gamma   90.00
#
_symmetry.space_group_name_H-M   'P 1'
#
loop_
_entity.id
_entity.type
_entity.pdbx_description
1 polymer ?
#
loop_
_entity_poly.entity_id
_entity_poly.type
_entity_poly.pdbx_seq_one_letter_code
_entity_poly.pdbx_strand_id
1 'polypeptide(L)'
;MMSVIRDSVSASASAPDPVLASPSPDSLGRIGYGLLLDTLAECGQEEYTGALRAAGSPGGVFHFRRGLVVGAESPGAPGPEALLLRSRRISGEEWAELVREAGGA
;
A
#
# COMPACT_ATOMS: atom_id res chain seq x y z
N MET A 1 -16.91 -13.78 -9.93
CA MET A 1 -15.54 -13.29 -10.17
C MET A 1 -15.29 -12.23 -9.10
N MET A 2 -14.77 -12.63 -7.94
CA MET A 2 -14.80 -11.79 -6.75
C MET A 2 -13.62 -12.13 -5.84
N SER A 3 -12.84 -11.09 -5.55
CA SER A 3 -11.87 -10.90 -4.47
C SER A 3 -10.74 -11.93 -4.32
N VAL A 4 -9.53 -11.55 -4.74
CA VAL A 4 -8.30 -12.10 -4.17
C VAL A 4 -7.73 -11.02 -3.26
N ILE A 5 -8.20 -11.01 -2.01
CA ILE A 5 -7.46 -10.41 -0.90
C ILE A 5 -6.21 -11.28 -0.75
N ARG A 6 -5.04 -10.78 -1.17
CA ARG A 6 -3.78 -11.44 -0.80
C ARG A 6 -3.51 -11.10 0.66
N ASP A 7 -3.79 -12.08 1.52
CA ASP A 7 -3.45 -12.05 2.93
C ASP A 7 -1.93 -11.91 3.11
N SER A 8 -1.59 -11.07 4.08
CA SER A 8 -0.23 -10.69 4.49
C SER A 8 0.76 -11.86 4.49
N VAL A 9 1.90 -11.69 3.83
CA VAL A 9 3.02 -12.63 3.95
C VAL A 9 3.68 -12.44 5.32
N SER A 10 3.56 -13.44 6.20
CA SER A 10 4.31 -13.51 7.46
C SER A 10 5.60 -14.30 7.22
N ALA A 11 6.75 -13.62 7.26
CA ALA A 11 8.05 -14.26 7.13
C ALA A 11 8.42 -14.99 8.43
N SER A 12 8.50 -16.33 8.38
CA SER A 12 9.04 -17.15 9.47
C SER A 12 10.56 -17.26 9.30
N ALA A 13 11.32 -16.61 10.18
CA ALA A 13 12.77 -16.71 10.24
C ALA A 13 13.18 -17.69 11.37
N SER A 14 13.94 -18.73 11.00
CA SER A 14 14.59 -19.66 11.94
C SER A 14 15.69 -18.95 12.73
N ALA A 15 15.76 -19.20 14.03
CA ALA A 15 16.48 -18.39 15.01
C ALA A 15 18.02 -18.65 15.07
N PRO A 16 18.84 -17.59 15.22
CA PRO A 16 20.16 -17.67 15.84
C PRO A 16 20.19 -17.04 17.25
N ASP A 17 21.26 -17.35 18.00
CA ASP A 17 21.52 -17.22 19.45
C ASP A 17 20.98 -15.98 20.23
N PRO A 18 20.62 -16.15 21.52
CA PRO A 18 20.00 -15.12 22.34
C PRO A 18 21.03 -14.21 23.02
N VAL A 19 21.68 -13.34 22.24
CA VAL A 19 22.23 -12.08 22.76
C VAL A 19 21.99 -10.95 21.74
N LEU A 20 20.74 -10.78 21.31
CA LEU A 20 20.38 -9.82 20.25
C LEU A 20 20.06 -8.45 20.84
N ALA A 21 20.97 -7.50 20.60
CA ALA A 21 20.60 -6.09 20.53
C ALA A 21 19.37 -5.96 19.61
N SER A 22 18.33 -5.28 20.08
CA SER A 22 17.15 -4.97 19.27
C SER A 22 17.59 -4.47 17.90
N PRO A 23 17.05 -4.98 16.78
CA PRO A 23 17.42 -4.49 15.46
C PRO A 23 17.23 -2.98 15.44
N SER A 24 18.24 -2.24 14.97
CA SER A 24 18.13 -0.78 14.92
C SER A 24 16.96 -0.39 14.02
N PRO A 25 16.24 0.71 14.31
CA PRO A 25 15.14 1.19 13.47
C PRO A 25 15.51 1.28 11.98
N ASP A 26 16.75 1.67 11.68
CA ASP A 26 17.28 1.74 10.32
C ASP A 26 17.39 0.37 9.64
N SER A 27 17.66 -0.69 10.39
CA SER A 27 17.75 -2.06 9.88
C SER A 27 16.37 -2.60 9.52
N LEU A 28 15.37 -2.33 10.36
CA LEU A 28 13.96 -2.66 10.06
C LEU A 28 13.46 -1.89 8.83
N GLY A 29 13.87 -0.63 8.67
CA GLY A 29 13.57 0.17 7.48
C GLY A 29 14.14 -0.45 6.20
N ARG A 30 15.40 -0.91 6.21
CA ARG A 30 16.03 -1.55 5.04
C ARG A 30 15.38 -2.88 4.67
N ILE A 31 15.05 -3.71 5.67
CA ILE A 31 14.36 -5.01 5.43
C ILE A 31 12.97 -4.76 4.85
N GLY A 32 12.21 -3.83 5.43
CA GLY A 32 10.88 -3.47 4.93
C GLY A 32 10.93 -2.89 3.51
N TYR A 33 11.96 -2.09 3.20
CA TYR A 33 12.18 -1.57 1.85
C TYR A 33 12.47 -2.69 0.84
N GLY A 34 13.32 -3.66 1.20
CA GLY A 34 13.60 -4.83 0.35
C GLY A 34 12.34 -5.63 0.05
N LEU A 35 11.57 -5.99 1.09
CA LEU A 35 10.29 -6.68 0.94
C LEU A 35 9.31 -5.94 0.03
N LEU A 36 9.24 -4.61 0.16
CA LEU A 36 8.39 -3.79 -0.68
C LEU A 36 8.86 -3.85 -2.14
N LEU A 37 10.15 -3.68 -2.42
CA LEU A 37 10.68 -3.74 -3.78
C LEU A 37 10.42 -5.10 -4.44
N ASP A 38 10.66 -6.18 -3.72
CA ASP A 38 10.45 -7.54 -4.24
C ASP A 38 8.97 -7.77 -4.57
N THR A 39 8.07 -7.37 -3.67
CA THR A 39 6.62 -7.48 -3.89
C THR A 39 6.16 -6.63 -5.08
N LEU A 40 6.67 -5.40 -5.23
CA LEU A 40 6.35 -4.53 -6.37
C LEU A 40 6.85 -5.15 -7.69
N ALA A 41 8.02 -5.77 -7.69
CA ALA A 41 8.58 -6.46 -8.86
C ALA A 41 7.74 -7.69 -9.24
N GLU A 42 7.33 -8.50 -8.26
CA GLU A 42 6.43 -9.63 -8.45
C GLU A 42 5.10 -9.18 -9.07
N CYS A 43 4.46 -8.14 -8.52
CA CYS A 43 3.25 -7.56 -9.11
C CYS A 43 3.45 -7.12 -10.57
N GLY A 44 4.63 -6.60 -10.90
CA GLY A 44 5.01 -6.25 -12.26
C GLY A 44 5.06 -7.45 -13.20
N GLN A 45 5.71 -8.54 -12.77
CA GLN A 45 5.82 -9.77 -13.57
C GLN A 45 4.48 -10.49 -13.73
N GLU A 46 3.62 -10.43 -12.72
CA GLU A 46 2.27 -11.04 -12.74
C GLU A 46 1.24 -10.22 -13.53
N GLU A 47 1.62 -9.07 -14.11
CA GLU A 47 0.71 -8.10 -14.71
C GLU A 47 -0.45 -7.71 -13.77
N TYR A 48 -0.18 -7.64 -12.48
CA TYR A 48 -1.20 -7.43 -11.45
C TYR A 48 -2.03 -6.16 -11.72
N THR A 49 -3.33 -6.22 -11.43
CA THR A 49 -4.26 -5.10 -11.48
C THR A 49 -5.07 -5.10 -10.20
N GLY A 50 -5.04 -3.99 -9.47
CA GLY A 50 -5.63 -3.92 -8.13
C GLY A 50 -4.84 -3.00 -7.22
N ALA A 51 -4.90 -3.26 -5.91
CA ALA A 51 -4.24 -2.45 -4.90
C ALA A 51 -3.33 -3.30 -4.01
N LEU A 52 -2.10 -2.85 -3.80
CA LEU A 52 -1.14 -3.43 -2.86
C LEU A 52 -1.02 -2.52 -1.64
N ARG A 53 -1.28 -3.05 -0.45
CA ARG A 53 -1.19 -2.30 0.81
C ARG A 53 0.13 -2.56 1.53
N ALA A 54 0.94 -1.52 1.71
CA ALA A 54 2.12 -1.54 2.56
C ALA A 54 1.72 -1.19 4.00
N ALA A 55 1.78 -2.17 4.91
CA ALA A 55 1.35 -2.02 6.30
C ALA A 55 2.39 -1.36 7.23
N GLY A 56 3.53 -0.90 6.69
CA GLY A 56 4.61 -0.26 7.46
C GLY A 56 4.21 1.09 8.07
N SER A 57 5.18 1.77 8.70
CA SER A 57 5.03 3.13 9.23
C SER A 57 6.18 4.02 8.72
N PRO A 58 5.91 5.00 7.83
CA PRO A 58 4.62 5.28 7.20
C PRO A 58 4.24 4.20 6.19
N GLY A 59 2.98 3.78 6.21
CA GLY A 59 2.40 2.83 5.25
C GLY A 59 1.83 3.54 4.02
N GLY A 60 1.18 2.75 3.16
CA GLY A 60 0.52 3.29 1.97
C GLY A 60 -0.16 2.23 1.11
N VAL A 61 -0.77 2.69 0.02
CA VAL A 61 -1.41 1.84 -0.98
C VAL A 61 -0.82 2.17 -2.34
N PHE A 62 -0.45 1.14 -3.10
CA PHE A 62 -0.05 1.26 -4.50
C PHE A 62 -1.16 0.70 -5.38
N HIS A 63 -1.57 1.47 -6.39
CA HIS A 63 -2.58 1.07 -7.36
C HIS A 63 -1.89 0.59 -8.63
N PHE A 64 -2.26 -0.60 -9.08
CA PHE A 64 -1.67 -1.28 -10.22
C PHE A 64 -2.65 -1.43 -11.37
N ARG A 65 -2.14 -1.34 -12.60
CA ARG A 65 -2.84 -1.72 -13.83
C ARG A 65 -1.88 -2.42 -14.78
N ARG A 66 -2.13 -3.70 -15.06
CA ARG A 66 -1.29 -4.55 -15.92
C ARG A 66 0.18 -4.51 -15.52
N GLY A 67 0.45 -4.70 -14.22
CA GLY A 67 1.80 -4.71 -13.64
C GLY A 67 2.44 -3.35 -13.44
N LEU A 68 1.80 -2.25 -13.87
CA LEU A 68 2.32 -0.90 -13.71
C LEU A 68 1.69 -0.20 -12.50
N VAL A 69 2.52 0.45 -11.69
CA VAL A 69 2.03 1.37 -10.65
C VAL A 69 1.48 2.63 -11.33
N VAL A 70 0.17 2.85 -11.17
CA VAL A 70 -0.55 4.00 -11.75
C VAL A 70 -0.94 5.04 -10.70
N GLY A 71 -0.79 4.71 -9.41
CA GLY A 71 -1.03 5.64 -8.31
C GLY A 71 -0.44 5.12 -7.02
N ALA A 72 -0.15 6.02 -6.09
CA ALA A 72 0.27 5.68 -4.74
C ALA A 72 -0.33 6.67 -3.74
N GLU A 73 -0.81 6.16 -2.61
CA GLU A 73 -1.40 6.93 -1.54
C GLU A 73 -0.67 6.66 -0.23
N SER A 74 -0.25 7.72 0.45
CA SER A 74 0.41 7.64 1.76
C SER A 74 0.20 8.94 2.53
N PRO A 75 0.54 9.01 3.83
CA PRO A 75 0.48 10.28 4.57
C PRO A 75 1.30 11.41 3.91
N GLY A 76 2.39 11.08 3.21
CA GLY A 76 3.23 12.05 2.49
C GLY A 76 2.75 12.35 1.06
N ALA A 77 1.89 11.49 0.49
CA ALA A 77 1.33 11.62 -0.85
C ALA A 77 -0.18 11.32 -0.77
N PRO A 78 -0.99 12.28 -0.30
CA PRO A 78 -2.43 12.06 -0.10
C PRO A 78 -3.17 11.89 -1.42
N GLY A 79 -4.19 11.04 -1.41
CA GLY A 79 -5.05 10.80 -2.57
C GLY A 79 -5.89 12.02 -2.98
N PRO A 80 -6.56 11.95 -4.15
CA PRO A 80 -7.35 13.05 -4.70
C PRO A 80 -8.49 13.48 -3.77
N GLU A 81 -9.16 12.56 -3.08
CA GLU A 81 -10.17 12.87 -2.07
C GLU A 81 -9.65 13.87 -1.04
N ALA A 82 -8.57 13.50 -0.35
CA ALA A 82 -7.98 14.32 0.71
C ALA A 82 -7.55 15.70 0.20
N LEU A 83 -7.01 15.77 -1.03
CA LEU A 83 -6.65 17.04 -1.66
C LEU A 83 -7.88 17.91 -1.98
N LEU A 84 -8.93 17.32 -2.54
CA LEU A 84 -10.15 18.02 -2.93
C LEU A 84 -10.92 18.53 -1.69
N LEU A 85 -11.13 17.67 -0.69
CA LEU A 85 -11.78 18.01 0.57
C LEU A 85 -10.99 19.07 1.35
N ARG A 86 -9.66 18.93 1.47
CA ARG A 86 -8.83 19.92 2.16
C ARG A 86 -8.87 21.28 1.45
N SER A 87 -8.95 21.29 0.12
CA SER A 87 -9.10 22.51 -0.66
C SER A 87 -10.52 23.10 -0.65
N ARG A 88 -11.49 22.39 -0.07
CA ARG A 88 -12.93 22.73 -0.07
C ARG A 88 -13.53 22.90 -1.46
N ARG A 89 -12.99 22.22 -2.47
CA ARG A 89 -13.57 22.24 -3.83
C ARG A 89 -14.84 21.40 -3.93
N ILE A 90 -14.94 20.36 -3.11
CA ILE A 90 -16.10 19.50 -2.98
C ILE A 90 -16.35 19.24 -1.49
N SER A 91 -17.59 18.95 -1.11
CA SER A 91 -17.90 18.48 0.24
C SER A 91 -17.67 16.97 0.38
N GLY A 92 -17.66 16.46 1.61
CA GLY A 92 -17.55 15.01 1.86
C GLY A 92 -18.77 14.25 1.32
N GLU A 93 -19.95 14.84 1.43
CA GLU A 93 -21.20 14.29 0.90
C GLU A 93 -21.18 14.23 -0.63
N GLU A 94 -20.68 15.29 -1.29
CA GLU A 94 -20.54 15.34 -2.75
C GLU A 94 -19.54 14.29 -3.25
N TRP A 95 -18.39 14.12 -2.58
CA TRP A 95 -17.45 13.05 -2.88
C TRP A 95 -18.07 11.66 -2.74
N ALA A 96 -18.77 11.41 -1.62
CA ALA A 96 -19.41 10.12 -1.36
C ALA A 96 -20.52 9.79 -2.37
N GLU A 97 -21.21 10.79 -2.90
CA GLU A 97 -22.17 10.61 -4.00
C GLU A 97 -21.45 10.24 -5.30
N LEU A 98 -20.40 10.97 -5.68
CA LEU A 98 -19.61 10.70 -6.89
C LEU A 98 -18.96 9.31 -6.89
N VAL A 99 -18.39 8.88 -5.76
CA VAL A 99 -17.78 7.54 -5.63
C VAL A 99 -18.83 6.45 -5.83
N ARG A 100 -20.02 6.64 -5.27
CA ARG A 100 -21.13 5.68 -5.40
C ARG A 100 -21.64 5.62 -6.83
N GLU A 101 -21.80 6.77 -7.50
CA GLU A 101 -22.16 6.85 -8.92
C GLU A 101 -21.13 6.12 -9.79
N ALA A 102 -19.85 6.26 -9.48
CA ALA A 102 -18.76 5.56 -10.17
C ALA A 102 -18.68 4.04 -9.87
N GLY A 103 -19.55 3.52 -9.01
CA GLY A 103 -19.56 2.11 -8.60
C GLY A 103 -18.45 1.74 -7.59
N GLY A 104 -17.84 2.73 -6.94
CA GLY A 104 -16.97 2.52 -5.79
C GLY A 104 -17.78 2.07 -4.57
N ALA A 105 -17.21 1.15 -3.78
CA ALA A 105 -17.79 0.62 -2.55
C ALA A 105 -16.92 0.97 -1.34
#